data_AF-A0A5B9W5H0-F1
#
_entry.id   AF-A0A5B9W5H0-F1
#
_cell.length_a   1.000
_cell.length_b   1.000
_cell.length_c   1.000
_cell.angle_alpha   90.00
_cell.angle_beta   90.00
_cell.angle_gamma   90.00
#
_symmetry.space_group_name_H-M   'P 1'
#
loop_
_entity.id
_entity.type
_entity.pdbx_description
1 polymer ?
#
loop_
_entity_poly.entity_id
_entity_poly.type
_entity_poly.pdbx_seq_one_letter_code
_entity_poly.pdbx_strand_id
1 'polypeptide(L)'
;MDRCQSCTAVTVILVAAVASCVPRVEADAPGRTPAPMALTDYRPYIKGGPSAAAWFGRRTALILEGERPDARDAKVMAAICAMLDGLFDAYDRVTGRRPELTDPFQGRIRVEVSPQVGGGLAYHGRLGYAVNDRLFQGLYDRVKAGGKTLDHVFFYETNRNYWMPDMASIDYATHDGPDSYGWWTVGFNNVMAVVLAREVPGVEDMTYYGQGSKQFAAGMEANLDEYLAHPDKYGWDNAWCVKMLPWKANTSVNDLMTGLVLRLQREHGGLEFVSRLYREIPRQPPPRDRSDYLAARDNFYAAASLAAGKDLGDFFTKGLRWRLSKATHDRVLKELRARRTAPRRRGK
;
A
#
# COMPACT_ATOMS: atom_id res chain seq x y z
N MET A 1 -4.37 -68.31 14.23
CA MET A 1 -5.59 -67.97 14.99
C MET A 1 -5.25 -66.88 15.98
N ASP A 2 -5.89 -65.72 16.07
CA ASP A 2 -6.67 -64.91 15.16
C ASP A 2 -6.87 -63.59 15.93
N ARG A 3 -6.66 -62.46 15.25
CA ARG A 3 -7.30 -61.15 15.45
C ARG A 3 -7.36 -60.53 16.85
N CYS A 4 -6.68 -59.40 16.99
CA CYS A 4 -7.21 -58.27 17.75
C CYS A 4 -7.19 -57.04 16.84
N GLN A 5 -8.37 -56.64 16.36
CA GLN A 5 -8.60 -55.43 15.57
C GLN A 5 -8.71 -54.23 16.52
N SER A 6 -7.82 -53.25 16.41
CA SER A 6 -8.04 -51.91 16.93
C SER A 6 -8.35 -50.96 15.77
N CYS A 7 -9.62 -50.57 15.67
CA CYS A 7 -10.08 -49.50 14.79
C CYS A 7 -9.76 -48.15 15.45
N THR A 8 -8.78 -47.42 14.93
CA THR A 8 -8.57 -46.02 15.29
C THR A 8 -9.48 -45.15 14.41
N ALA A 9 -10.48 -44.53 15.02
CA ALA A 9 -11.39 -43.61 14.37
C ALA A 9 -10.64 -42.39 13.82
N VAL A 10 -10.77 -42.15 12.51
CA VAL A 10 -10.31 -40.92 11.86
C VAL A 10 -11.38 -39.85 12.06
N THR A 11 -11.14 -38.94 13.00
CA THR A 11 -11.95 -37.72 13.13
C THR A 11 -11.61 -36.77 11.98
N VAL A 12 -12.47 -36.72 10.98
CA VAL A 12 -12.43 -35.70 9.93
C VAL A 12 -12.92 -34.38 10.55
N ILE A 13 -11.99 -33.47 10.85
CA ILE A 13 -12.34 -32.09 11.22
C ILE A 13 -12.77 -31.38 9.94
N LEU A 14 -14.08 -31.26 9.74
CA LEU A 14 -14.68 -30.37 8.76
C LEU A 14 -14.41 -28.93 9.22
N VAL A 15 -13.45 -28.25 8.61
CA VAL A 15 -13.29 -26.80 8.75
C VAL A 15 -14.43 -26.16 7.97
N ALA A 16 -15.54 -25.88 8.65
CA ALA A 16 -16.56 -24.99 8.12
C ALA A 16 -15.91 -23.62 7.91
N ALA A 17 -15.83 -23.19 6.65
CA ALA A 17 -15.50 -21.82 6.31
C ALA A 17 -16.57 -20.93 6.93
N VAL A 18 -16.25 -20.27 8.05
CA VAL A 18 -17.06 -19.18 8.56
C VAL A 18 -16.91 -18.05 7.54
N ALA A 19 -17.85 -17.99 6.61
CA ALA A 19 -18.05 -16.81 5.79
C ALA A 19 -18.31 -15.67 6.78
N SER A 20 -17.34 -14.78 6.96
CA SER A 20 -17.60 -13.55 7.70
C SER A 20 -18.63 -12.76 6.88
N CYS A 21 -19.85 -12.72 7.38
CA CYS A 21 -20.86 -11.78 6.93
C CYS A 21 -20.41 -10.38 7.39
N VAL A 22 -19.42 -9.81 6.71
CA VAL A 22 -19.26 -8.36 6.70
C VAL A 22 -20.48 -7.83 5.96
N PRO A 23 -21.26 -6.91 6.53
CA PRO A 23 -22.39 -6.31 5.83
C PRO A 23 -21.89 -5.78 4.50
N ARG A 24 -22.43 -6.33 3.41
CA ARG A 24 -22.26 -5.72 2.09
C ARG A 24 -23.00 -4.39 2.21
N VAL A 25 -22.26 -3.29 2.29
CA VAL A 25 -22.85 -1.95 2.09
C VAL A 25 -23.48 -2.04 0.70
N GLU A 26 -24.81 -2.16 0.66
CA GLU A 26 -25.56 -1.95 -0.56
C GLU A 26 -25.29 -0.51 -0.93
N ALA A 27 -24.33 -0.33 -1.85
CA ALA A 27 -24.26 0.90 -2.62
C ALA A 27 -25.66 1.14 -3.17
N ASP A 28 -26.16 2.35 -3.00
CA ASP A 28 -27.41 2.82 -3.59
C ASP A 28 -27.60 2.18 -4.98
N ALA A 29 -28.82 1.73 -5.27
CA ALA A 29 -29.18 1.11 -6.54
C ALA A 29 -28.46 1.80 -7.73
N PRO A 30 -27.87 1.04 -8.67
CA PRO A 30 -27.09 1.62 -9.76
C PRO A 30 -27.98 2.57 -10.56
N GLY A 31 -27.76 3.89 -10.44
CA GLY A 31 -28.60 4.82 -11.18
C GLY A 31 -28.30 6.31 -11.08
N ARG A 32 -27.85 6.86 -9.95
CA ARG A 32 -27.55 8.31 -9.90
C ARG A 32 -26.56 8.67 -8.83
N THR A 33 -25.42 9.24 -9.24
CA THR A 33 -24.56 10.01 -8.35
C THR A 33 -25.37 11.16 -7.76
N PRO A 34 -25.42 11.34 -6.42
CA PRO A 34 -26.12 12.46 -5.82
C PRO A 34 -25.60 13.80 -6.34
N ALA A 35 -26.47 14.81 -6.38
CA ALA A 35 -26.05 16.18 -6.69
C ALA A 35 -25.07 16.70 -5.62
N PRO A 36 -24.14 17.59 -5.98
CA PRO A 36 -23.27 18.24 -5.00
C PRO A 36 -24.10 18.97 -3.94
N MET A 37 -23.68 18.92 -2.68
CA MET A 37 -24.46 19.50 -1.57
C MET A 37 -23.61 20.34 -0.62
N ALA A 38 -24.23 21.38 -0.07
CA ALA A 38 -23.63 22.19 0.98
C ALA A 38 -23.82 21.47 2.31
N LEU A 39 -22.76 21.43 3.10
CA LEU A 39 -22.75 20.87 4.44
C LEU A 39 -22.58 22.01 5.45
N THR A 40 -23.53 22.11 6.37
CA THR A 40 -23.42 22.93 7.59
C THR A 40 -23.24 21.98 8.77
N ASP A 41 -22.39 22.36 9.72
CA ASP A 41 -22.02 21.53 10.89
C ASP A 41 -21.39 20.17 10.53
N TYR A 42 -20.64 20.15 9.42
CA TYR A 42 -19.86 18.98 9.03
C TYR A 42 -18.86 18.59 10.12
N ARG A 43 -18.83 17.30 10.46
CA ARG A 43 -17.84 16.73 11.38
C ARG A 43 -16.76 16.02 10.56
N PRO A 44 -15.54 16.58 10.46
CA PRO A 44 -14.49 15.94 9.69
C PRO A 44 -14.06 14.62 10.33
N TYR A 45 -13.79 13.64 9.47
CA TYR A 45 -13.23 12.34 9.88
C TYR A 45 -11.76 12.48 10.31
N ILE A 46 -10.97 13.25 9.55
CA ILE A 46 -9.55 13.45 9.80
C ILE A 46 -9.29 14.91 10.16
N LYS A 47 -9.55 15.82 9.23
CA LYS A 47 -9.31 17.27 9.40
C LYS A 47 -10.21 18.05 8.46
N GLY A 48 -10.79 19.13 8.96
CA GLY A 48 -11.69 19.99 8.20
C GLY A 48 -12.40 21.02 9.07
N GLY A 49 -13.24 21.81 8.42
CA GLY A 49 -14.11 22.80 9.04
C GLY A 49 -15.58 22.39 8.98
N PRO A 50 -16.45 23.07 9.74
CA PRO A 50 -17.87 22.75 9.84
C PRO A 50 -18.68 23.12 8.59
N SER A 51 -18.13 23.96 7.71
CA SER A 51 -18.75 24.30 6.42
C SER A 51 -17.97 23.61 5.31
N ALA A 52 -18.65 22.92 4.39
CA ALA A 52 -18.01 22.24 3.28
C ALA A 52 -18.96 22.04 2.08
N ALA A 53 -18.38 21.72 0.93
CA ALA A 53 -19.11 21.18 -0.22
C ALA A 53 -18.79 19.69 -0.39
N ALA A 54 -19.81 18.85 -0.51
CA ALA A 54 -19.65 17.43 -0.80
C ALA A 54 -19.93 17.14 -2.28
N TRP A 55 -19.00 16.42 -2.90
CA TRP A 55 -19.09 15.86 -4.25
C TRP A 55 -19.04 14.35 -4.16
N PHE A 56 -19.80 13.67 -5.01
CA PHE A 56 -20.00 12.24 -4.88
C PHE A 56 -19.43 11.51 -6.09
N GLY A 57 -18.71 10.43 -5.81
CA GLY A 57 -18.49 9.33 -6.73
C GLY A 57 -19.48 8.19 -6.43
N ARG A 58 -19.24 7.07 -7.10
CA ARG A 58 -19.90 5.80 -6.80
C ARG A 58 -19.46 5.26 -5.43
N ARG A 59 -18.19 5.39 -5.07
CA ARG A 59 -17.58 4.81 -3.85
C ARG A 59 -17.02 5.88 -2.91
N THR A 60 -16.60 7.03 -3.41
CA THR A 60 -16.04 8.12 -2.62
C THR A 60 -17.00 9.29 -2.43
N ALA A 61 -16.88 9.99 -1.30
CA ALA A 61 -17.42 11.32 -1.06
C ALA A 61 -16.23 12.27 -0.88
N LEU A 62 -16.07 13.21 -1.80
CA LEU A 62 -15.03 14.23 -1.80
C LEU A 62 -15.57 15.48 -1.11
N ILE A 63 -14.98 15.85 0.03
CA ILE A 63 -15.47 16.90 0.91
C ILE A 63 -14.47 18.07 0.90
N LEU A 64 -14.91 19.24 0.42
CA LEU A 64 -14.07 20.44 0.28
C LEU A 64 -14.43 21.44 1.37
N GLU A 65 -13.54 21.59 2.36
CA GLU A 65 -13.72 22.54 3.46
C GLU A 65 -13.90 23.98 2.92
N GLY A 66 -14.88 24.70 3.49
CA GLY A 66 -15.12 26.11 3.22
C GLY A 66 -15.73 26.42 1.84
N GLU A 67 -15.88 25.42 0.98
CA GLU A 67 -16.42 25.61 -0.37
C GLU A 67 -17.95 25.47 -0.43
N ARG A 68 -18.52 26.03 -1.51
CA ARG A 68 -19.93 25.84 -1.88
C ARG A 68 -20.06 24.87 -3.06
N PRO A 69 -21.20 24.20 -3.23
CA PRO A 69 -21.44 23.27 -4.34
C PRO A 69 -21.28 23.87 -5.74
N ASP A 70 -21.47 25.19 -5.88
CA ASP A 70 -21.39 25.93 -7.13
C ASP A 70 -20.00 26.55 -7.39
N ALA A 71 -19.03 26.35 -6.49
CA ALA A 71 -17.70 26.96 -6.59
C ALA A 71 -16.80 26.30 -7.65
N ARG A 72 -17.16 25.10 -8.13
CA ARG A 72 -16.33 24.28 -9.03
C ARG A 72 -17.13 23.84 -10.26
N ASP A 73 -16.41 23.61 -11.36
CA ASP A 73 -17.00 23.06 -12.58
C ASP A 73 -17.43 21.61 -12.35
N ALA A 74 -18.71 21.33 -12.58
CA ALA A 74 -19.31 20.03 -12.28
C ALA A 74 -18.71 18.88 -13.11
N LYS A 75 -18.28 19.13 -14.35
CA LYS A 75 -17.66 18.09 -15.19
C LYS A 75 -16.26 17.74 -14.69
N VAL A 76 -15.50 18.76 -14.29
CA VAL A 76 -14.16 18.57 -13.70
C VAL A 76 -14.27 17.76 -12.41
N MET A 77 -15.18 18.14 -11.51
CA MET A 77 -15.37 17.44 -10.24
C MET A 77 -15.88 16.01 -10.41
N ALA A 78 -16.77 15.76 -11.37
CA ALA A 78 -17.21 14.40 -11.70
C ALA A 78 -16.05 13.53 -12.19
N ALA A 79 -15.16 14.08 -13.03
CA ALA A 79 -13.97 13.36 -13.49
C ALA A 79 -13.01 13.05 -12.33
N ILE A 80 -12.80 13.99 -11.41
CA ILE A 80 -11.98 13.75 -10.21
C ILE A 80 -12.59 12.66 -9.34
N CYS A 81 -13.90 12.71 -9.05
CA CYS A 81 -14.56 11.67 -8.26
C CYS A 81 -14.43 10.28 -8.91
N ALA A 82 -14.53 10.19 -10.24
CA ALA A 82 -14.32 8.94 -10.95
C ALA A 82 -12.87 8.43 -10.86
N MET A 83 -11.86 9.32 -10.90
CA MET A 83 -10.46 8.95 -10.67
C MET A 83 -10.25 8.41 -9.25
N LEU A 84 -10.85 9.04 -8.24
CA LEU A 84 -10.75 8.59 -6.85
C LEU A 84 -11.43 7.24 -6.62
N ASP A 85 -12.63 7.02 -7.19
CA ASP A 85 -13.26 5.70 -7.20
C ASP A 85 -12.36 4.63 -7.84
N GLY A 86 -11.79 4.95 -8.99
CA GLY A 86 -10.87 4.08 -9.72
C GLY A 86 -9.59 3.77 -8.93
N LEU A 87 -9.11 4.72 -8.14
CA LEU A 87 -7.95 4.56 -7.26
C LEU A 87 -8.21 3.49 -6.20
N PHE A 88 -9.30 3.59 -5.45
CA PHE A 88 -9.66 2.59 -4.44
C PHE A 88 -9.92 1.21 -5.06
N ASP A 89 -10.52 1.15 -6.26
CA ASP A 89 -10.72 -0.11 -6.97
C ASP A 89 -9.39 -0.74 -7.43
N ALA A 90 -8.42 0.07 -7.87
CA ALA A 90 -7.08 -0.41 -8.20
C ALA A 90 -6.37 -0.99 -6.96
N TYR A 91 -6.46 -0.32 -5.81
CA TYR A 91 -5.90 -0.84 -4.56
C TYR A 91 -6.58 -2.13 -4.10
N ASP A 92 -7.91 -2.21 -4.12
CA ASP A 92 -8.64 -3.45 -3.80
C ASP A 92 -8.14 -4.62 -4.66
N ARG A 93 -8.01 -4.39 -5.97
CA ARG A 93 -7.58 -5.40 -6.94
C ARG A 93 -6.15 -5.87 -6.68
N VAL A 94 -5.22 -4.93 -6.51
CA VAL A 94 -3.79 -5.23 -6.42
C VAL A 94 -3.44 -5.80 -5.04
N THR A 95 -3.93 -5.20 -3.97
CA THR A 95 -3.63 -5.68 -2.62
C THR A 95 -4.42 -6.95 -2.27
N GLY A 96 -5.56 -7.19 -2.94
CA GLY A 96 -6.51 -8.24 -2.59
C GLY A 96 -7.17 -8.01 -1.22
N ARG A 97 -7.11 -6.78 -0.70
CA ARG A 97 -7.61 -6.39 0.62
C ARG A 97 -8.71 -5.36 0.48
N ARG A 98 -9.57 -5.29 1.50
CA ARG A 98 -10.59 -4.26 1.66
C ARG A 98 -10.55 -3.77 3.11
N PRO A 99 -9.86 -2.67 3.39
CA PRO A 99 -9.82 -2.08 4.72
C PRO A 99 -11.23 -1.69 5.20
N GLU A 100 -11.38 -1.53 6.50
CA GLU A 100 -12.66 -1.22 7.11
C GLU A 100 -13.12 0.20 6.74
N LEU A 101 -14.41 0.35 6.45
CA LEU A 101 -15.06 1.64 6.28
C LEU A 101 -15.59 2.12 7.63
N THR A 102 -14.73 2.73 8.45
CA THR A 102 -15.05 3.04 9.85
C THR A 102 -15.93 4.28 10.04
N ASP A 103 -15.86 5.24 9.13
CA ASP A 103 -16.60 6.51 9.24
C ASP A 103 -17.13 6.95 7.85
N PRO A 104 -18.10 6.22 7.27
CA PRO A 104 -18.62 6.54 5.96
C PRO A 104 -19.36 7.89 5.96
N PHE A 105 -19.31 8.61 4.83
CA PHE A 105 -20.26 9.69 4.56
C PHE A 105 -21.29 9.19 3.56
N GLN A 106 -22.55 9.01 3.98
CA GLN A 106 -23.60 8.43 3.14
C GLN A 106 -23.16 7.12 2.46
N GLY A 107 -22.58 6.19 3.23
CA GLY A 107 -22.09 4.90 2.73
C GLY A 107 -20.81 4.94 1.88
N ARG A 108 -20.18 6.12 1.71
CA ARG A 108 -19.00 6.31 0.85
C ARG A 108 -17.73 6.60 1.64
N ILE A 109 -16.58 6.31 1.04
CA ILE A 109 -15.25 6.62 1.58
C ILE A 109 -15.04 8.13 1.57
N ARG A 110 -14.65 8.72 2.70
CA ARG A 110 -14.37 10.16 2.78
C ARG A 110 -12.98 10.48 2.23
N VAL A 111 -12.94 11.39 1.27
CA VAL A 111 -11.72 12.07 0.82
C VAL A 111 -11.89 13.54 1.18
N GLU A 112 -11.20 14.00 2.21
CA GLU A 112 -11.33 15.37 2.72
C GLU A 112 -10.26 16.27 2.12
N VAL A 113 -10.62 17.51 1.80
CA VAL A 113 -9.72 18.54 1.31
C VAL A 113 -9.75 19.69 2.31
N SER A 114 -8.60 20.01 2.90
CA SER A 114 -8.50 20.98 4.00
C SER A 114 -7.15 21.70 4.00
N PRO A 115 -7.11 23.04 4.19
CA PRO A 115 -5.86 23.78 4.42
C PRO A 115 -5.18 23.41 5.75
N GLN A 116 -5.88 22.72 6.66
CA GLN A 116 -5.36 22.33 7.97
C GLN A 116 -4.47 21.08 7.92
N VAL A 117 -4.33 20.46 6.74
CA VAL A 117 -3.49 19.29 6.49
C VAL A 117 -2.21 19.73 5.79
N GLY A 118 -1.06 19.15 6.16
CA GLY A 118 0.24 19.45 5.54
C GLY A 118 0.30 19.06 4.06
N GLY A 119 0.59 17.79 3.78
CA GLY A 119 0.47 17.22 2.43
C GLY A 119 -0.77 16.33 2.32
N GLY A 120 -0.77 15.27 3.12
CA GLY A 120 -1.93 14.42 3.34
C GLY A 120 -1.85 13.72 4.69
N LEU A 121 -2.98 13.15 5.11
CA LEU A 121 -3.11 12.42 6.37
C LEU A 121 -4.12 11.29 6.21
N ALA A 122 -3.75 10.10 6.68
CA ALA A 122 -4.56 8.90 6.60
C ALA A 122 -4.26 7.97 7.77
N TYR A 123 -5.25 7.17 8.17
CA TYR A 123 -5.06 6.11 9.16
C TYR A 123 -4.65 4.80 8.49
N HIS A 124 -3.85 4.00 9.20
CA HIS A 124 -3.52 2.64 8.81
C HIS A 124 -4.72 1.71 8.94
N GLY A 125 -5.02 0.98 7.87
CA GLY A 125 -6.07 -0.05 7.86
C GLY A 125 -7.52 0.44 7.88
N ARG A 126 -7.75 1.74 7.67
CA ARG A 126 -9.08 2.35 7.65
C ARG A 126 -9.25 3.17 6.39
N LEU A 127 -10.40 3.03 5.71
CA LEU A 127 -10.67 3.77 4.47
C LEU A 127 -10.95 5.24 4.74
N GLY A 128 -10.29 6.09 3.97
CA GLY A 128 -10.47 7.54 3.99
C GLY A 128 -9.17 8.27 4.33
N TYR A 129 -9.04 9.47 3.78
CA TYR A 129 -7.87 10.32 3.98
C TYR A 129 -8.23 11.80 3.78
N ALA A 130 -7.35 12.67 4.24
CA ALA A 130 -7.40 14.10 3.97
C ALA A 130 -6.17 14.55 3.18
N VAL A 131 -6.34 15.53 2.29
CA VAL A 131 -5.27 16.16 1.51
C VAL A 131 -5.31 17.67 1.66
N ASN A 132 -4.16 18.31 1.48
CA ASN A 132 -4.06 19.76 1.47
C ASN A 132 -4.80 20.37 0.27
N ASP A 133 -5.45 21.50 0.51
CA ASP A 133 -6.23 22.26 -0.47
C ASP A 133 -5.40 22.71 -1.68
N ARG A 134 -4.13 23.08 -1.51
CA ARG A 134 -3.24 23.47 -2.63
C ARG A 134 -2.92 22.30 -3.55
N LEU A 135 -2.71 21.10 -2.99
CA LEU A 135 -2.47 19.89 -3.78
C LEU A 135 -3.73 19.49 -4.54
N PHE A 136 -4.89 19.59 -3.90
CA PHE A 136 -6.17 19.39 -4.56
C PHE A 136 -6.43 20.42 -5.66
N GLN A 137 -6.15 21.70 -5.42
CA GLN A 137 -6.25 22.76 -6.41
C GLN A 137 -5.39 22.45 -7.64
N GLY A 138 -4.16 21.97 -7.44
CA GLY A 138 -3.29 21.51 -8.52
C GLY A 138 -3.89 20.35 -9.33
N LEU A 139 -4.55 19.38 -8.68
CA LEU A 139 -5.30 18.33 -9.39
C LEU A 139 -6.46 18.93 -10.19
N TYR A 140 -7.26 19.80 -9.57
CA TYR A 140 -8.41 20.43 -10.21
C TYR A 140 -8.01 21.18 -11.49
N ASP A 141 -6.97 22.02 -11.42
CA ASP A 141 -6.50 22.79 -12.56
C ASP A 141 -5.96 21.90 -13.69
N ARG A 142 -5.25 20.81 -13.34
CA ARG A 142 -4.79 19.82 -14.32
C ARG A 142 -5.96 19.15 -15.04
N VAL A 143 -6.96 18.65 -14.30
CA VAL A 143 -8.12 17.98 -14.91
C VAL A 143 -8.92 18.97 -15.76
N LYS A 144 -9.09 20.21 -15.29
CA LYS A 144 -9.75 21.28 -16.05
C LYS A 144 -9.04 21.58 -17.38
N ALA A 145 -7.70 21.48 -17.40
CA ALA A 145 -6.89 21.63 -18.61
C ALA A 145 -6.84 20.36 -19.49
N GLY A 146 -7.60 19.30 -19.16
CA GLY A 146 -7.59 18.02 -19.88
C GLY A 146 -6.44 17.09 -19.50
N GLY A 147 -5.68 17.42 -18.46
CA GLY A 147 -4.63 16.58 -17.90
C GLY A 147 -5.18 15.32 -17.22
N LYS A 148 -4.42 14.24 -17.31
CA LYS A 148 -4.78 12.90 -16.80
C LYS A 148 -3.76 12.39 -15.80
N THR A 149 -3.17 13.28 -15.00
CA THR A 149 -2.21 12.92 -13.97
C THR A 149 -2.77 13.15 -12.58
N LEU A 150 -2.59 12.17 -11.72
CA LEU A 150 -2.97 12.25 -10.31
C LEU A 150 -1.73 12.58 -9.47
N ASP A 151 -1.90 13.44 -8.47
CA ASP A 151 -0.79 13.79 -7.60
C ASP A 151 -0.34 12.59 -6.75
N HIS A 152 0.96 12.45 -6.52
CA HIS A 152 1.53 11.39 -5.69
C HIS A 152 0.84 11.26 -4.34
N VAL A 153 0.43 12.38 -3.73
CA VAL A 153 -0.23 12.37 -2.41
C VAL A 153 -1.48 11.49 -2.39
N PHE A 154 -2.28 11.45 -3.46
CA PHE A 154 -3.51 10.64 -3.47
C PHE A 154 -3.20 9.15 -3.42
N PHE A 155 -2.19 8.69 -4.17
CA PHE A 155 -1.71 7.32 -4.06
C PHE A 155 -1.12 7.04 -2.69
N TYR A 156 -0.26 7.94 -2.21
CA TYR A 156 0.44 7.80 -0.95
C TYR A 156 -0.53 7.64 0.23
N GLU A 157 -1.53 8.52 0.33
CA GLU A 157 -2.55 8.46 1.36
C GLU A 157 -3.45 7.24 1.24
N THR A 158 -3.82 6.87 0.02
CA THR A 158 -4.64 5.68 -0.18
C THR A 158 -3.88 4.44 0.28
N ASN A 159 -2.57 4.30 -0.01
CA ASN A 159 -1.82 3.13 0.45
C ASN A 159 -1.78 3.01 1.97
N ARG A 160 -1.76 4.13 2.71
CA ARG A 160 -1.85 4.10 4.17
C ARG A 160 -3.11 3.36 4.62
N ASN A 161 -4.24 3.53 3.94
CA ASN A 161 -5.46 2.79 4.26
C ASN A 161 -5.30 1.26 4.06
N TYR A 162 -4.49 0.83 3.08
CA TYR A 162 -4.25 -0.59 2.78
C TYR A 162 -3.05 -1.18 3.53
N TRP A 163 -2.29 -0.35 4.24
CA TRP A 163 -1.27 -0.80 5.18
C TRP A 163 -1.92 -1.21 6.50
N MET A 164 -2.25 -2.49 6.60
CA MET A 164 -2.92 -3.07 7.76
C MET A 164 -1.94 -3.35 8.91
N PRO A 165 -2.39 -3.46 10.17
CA PRO A 165 -1.50 -3.73 11.31
C PRO A 165 -0.66 -5.00 11.19
N ASP A 166 -1.17 -6.03 10.53
CA ASP A 166 -0.46 -7.29 10.26
C ASP A 166 0.74 -7.13 9.29
N MET A 167 0.85 -5.99 8.59
CA MET A 167 1.99 -5.66 7.72
C MET A 167 3.22 -5.20 8.52
N ALA A 168 3.07 -4.92 9.82
CA ALA A 168 4.19 -4.54 10.70
C ALA A 168 5.22 -5.68 10.90
N SER A 169 4.96 -6.87 10.35
CA SER A 169 5.86 -8.03 10.42
C SER A 169 7.25 -7.77 9.81
N ILE A 170 7.38 -6.81 8.90
CA ILE A 170 8.66 -6.47 8.25
C ILE A 170 9.28 -5.16 8.78
N ASP A 171 8.60 -4.49 9.71
CA ASP A 171 8.95 -3.14 10.13
C ASP A 171 9.93 -3.13 11.31
N TYR A 172 10.75 -2.09 11.37
CA TYR A 172 11.79 -1.93 12.38
C TYR A 172 12.20 -0.46 12.57
N ALA A 173 12.87 -0.17 13.68
CA ALA A 173 13.33 1.17 14.03
C ALA A 173 14.69 1.53 13.40
N THR A 174 14.91 2.80 13.11
CA THR A 174 16.19 3.32 12.57
C THR A 174 16.91 4.26 13.52
N HIS A 175 16.30 4.59 14.66
CA HIS A 175 16.87 5.36 15.76
C HIS A 175 15.99 5.21 17.03
N ASP A 176 16.53 5.64 18.17
CA ASP A 176 15.83 5.65 19.45
C ASP A 176 14.87 6.84 19.53
N GLY A 177 13.75 6.75 18.82
CA GLY A 177 12.68 7.74 18.84
C GLY A 177 11.30 7.09 18.76
N PRO A 178 10.26 7.69 19.35
CA PRO A 178 8.90 7.15 19.29
C PRO A 178 8.29 7.18 17.88
N ASP A 179 8.90 7.87 16.93
CA ASP A 179 8.53 7.97 15.52
C ASP A 179 9.42 7.13 14.59
N SER A 180 10.37 6.38 15.14
CA SER A 180 11.30 5.57 14.35
C SER A 180 10.71 4.21 14.00
N TYR A 181 9.73 4.18 13.12
CA TYR A 181 9.17 2.99 12.48
C TYR A 181 8.27 3.42 11.31
N GLY A 182 7.72 2.47 10.56
CA GLY A 182 6.84 2.73 9.42
C GLY A 182 7.60 3.07 8.14
N TRP A 183 8.92 2.88 8.11
CA TRP A 183 9.75 3.18 6.95
C TRP A 183 9.37 2.33 5.74
N TRP A 184 9.00 1.07 5.97
CA TRP A 184 8.44 0.22 4.92
C TRP A 184 7.10 0.72 4.43
N THR A 185 6.20 1.18 5.31
CA THR A 185 4.93 1.78 4.88
C THR A 185 5.19 2.94 3.93
N VAL A 186 6.10 3.85 4.28
CA VAL A 186 6.49 4.97 3.42
C VAL A 186 7.07 4.47 2.08
N GLY A 187 7.94 3.46 2.12
CA GLY A 187 8.51 2.87 0.92
C GLY A 187 7.44 2.27 -0.01
N PHE A 188 6.47 1.57 0.57
CA PHE A 188 5.34 1.01 -0.18
C PHE A 188 4.38 2.09 -0.68
N ASN A 189 4.15 3.17 0.06
CA ASN A 189 3.35 4.29 -0.41
C ASN A 189 3.92 4.86 -1.72
N ASN A 190 5.25 5.04 -1.76
CA ASN A 190 5.96 5.49 -2.96
C ASN A 190 5.88 4.47 -4.11
N VAL A 191 6.06 3.16 -3.81
CA VAL A 191 5.91 2.10 -4.83
C VAL A 191 4.52 2.12 -5.44
N MET A 192 3.47 2.20 -4.60
CA MET A 192 2.09 2.15 -5.08
C MET A 192 1.75 3.36 -5.96
N ALA A 193 2.30 4.54 -5.67
CA ALA A 193 2.18 5.70 -6.56
C ALA A 193 2.76 5.44 -7.96
N VAL A 194 3.92 4.77 -8.03
CA VAL A 194 4.55 4.41 -9.31
C VAL A 194 3.74 3.34 -10.04
N VAL A 195 3.35 2.25 -9.36
CA VAL A 195 2.81 1.07 -10.05
C VAL A 195 1.31 1.14 -10.30
N LEU A 196 0.55 1.91 -9.52
CA LEU A 196 -0.90 2.02 -9.70
C LEU A 196 -1.34 3.16 -10.60
N ALA A 197 -0.47 4.12 -10.95
CA ALA A 197 -0.88 5.28 -11.74
C ALA A 197 -1.63 4.90 -13.04
N ARG A 198 -1.17 3.84 -13.72
CA ARG A 198 -1.77 3.35 -14.97
C ARG A 198 -2.89 2.31 -14.76
N GLU A 199 -3.13 1.92 -13.52
CA GLU A 199 -4.17 0.96 -13.13
C GLU A 199 -5.50 1.66 -12.80
N VAL A 200 -5.46 2.98 -12.64
CA VAL A 200 -6.62 3.84 -12.37
C VAL A 200 -7.23 4.31 -13.69
N PRO A 201 -8.51 4.00 -13.97
CA PRO A 201 -9.18 4.45 -15.17
C PRO A 201 -9.12 5.97 -15.35
N GLY A 202 -8.70 6.42 -16.53
CA GLY A 202 -8.60 7.84 -16.86
C GLY A 202 -7.33 8.55 -16.36
N VAL A 203 -6.42 7.83 -15.68
CA VAL A 203 -5.11 8.34 -15.26
C VAL A 203 -4.02 7.73 -16.14
N GLU A 204 -3.12 8.56 -16.66
CA GLU A 204 -2.01 8.14 -17.54
C GLU A 204 -0.67 8.05 -16.78
N ASP A 205 -0.49 8.87 -15.76
CA ASP A 205 0.70 8.88 -14.91
C ASP A 205 0.43 9.55 -13.55
N MET A 206 1.37 9.42 -12.62
CA MET A 206 1.41 10.28 -11.43
C MET A 206 2.25 11.54 -11.67
N THR A 207 2.12 12.53 -10.80
CA THR A 207 3.04 13.68 -10.74
C THR A 207 3.51 13.92 -9.30
N TYR A 208 4.81 14.19 -9.15
CA TYR A 208 5.42 14.57 -7.88
C TYR A 208 6.50 15.62 -8.11
N TYR A 209 6.27 16.86 -7.69
CA TYR A 209 7.19 17.99 -7.92
C TYR A 209 7.69 18.09 -9.38
N GLY A 210 6.78 17.86 -10.34
CA GLY A 210 7.07 17.90 -11.78
C GLY A 210 7.63 16.59 -12.37
N GLN A 211 7.84 15.55 -11.55
CA GLN A 211 8.33 14.25 -12.00
C GLN A 211 7.16 13.28 -12.24
N GLY A 212 7.20 12.55 -13.35
CA GLY A 212 6.33 11.41 -13.60
C GLY A 212 6.81 10.11 -12.93
N SER A 213 6.01 9.04 -13.00
CA SER A 213 6.32 7.75 -12.36
C SER A 213 7.70 7.20 -12.75
N LYS A 214 8.06 7.29 -14.03
CA LYS A 214 9.35 6.78 -14.54
C LYS A 214 10.54 7.50 -13.92
N GLN A 215 10.51 8.84 -13.87
CA GLN A 215 11.61 9.64 -13.33
C GLN A 215 11.74 9.43 -11.82
N PHE A 216 10.61 9.40 -11.12
CA PHE A 216 10.58 9.15 -9.69
C PHE A 216 11.13 7.75 -9.35
N ALA A 217 10.66 6.71 -10.06
CA ALA A 217 11.15 5.33 -9.89
C ALA A 217 12.66 5.22 -10.13
N ALA A 218 13.18 5.85 -11.19
CA ALA A 218 14.60 5.86 -11.49
C ALA A 218 15.43 6.52 -10.37
N GLY A 219 14.92 7.61 -9.77
CA GLY A 219 15.57 8.25 -8.63
C GLY A 219 15.63 7.36 -7.39
N MET A 220 14.59 6.56 -7.15
CA MET A 220 14.55 5.60 -6.03
C MET A 220 15.50 4.42 -6.26
N GLU A 221 15.49 3.84 -7.46
CA GLU A 221 16.41 2.74 -7.81
C GLU A 221 17.87 3.17 -7.86
N ALA A 222 18.18 4.42 -8.24
CA ALA A 222 19.53 4.94 -8.18
C ALA A 222 20.13 4.89 -6.76
N ASN A 223 19.30 5.05 -5.71
CA ASN A 223 19.77 4.87 -4.33
C ASN A 223 20.12 3.41 -4.02
N LEU A 224 19.36 2.45 -4.55
CA LEU A 224 19.67 1.03 -4.42
C LEU A 224 20.94 0.66 -5.19
N ASP A 225 21.09 1.19 -6.40
CA ASP A 225 22.25 0.94 -7.24
C ASP A 225 23.52 1.50 -6.59
N GLU A 226 23.46 2.70 -6.00
CA GLU A 226 24.56 3.29 -5.22
C GLU A 226 24.96 2.41 -4.03
N TYR A 227 23.96 1.86 -3.31
CA TYR A 227 24.20 0.89 -2.25
C TYR A 227 24.88 -0.38 -2.75
N LEU A 228 24.41 -0.96 -3.85
CA LEU A 228 24.92 -2.20 -4.42
C LEU A 228 26.33 -2.05 -4.99
N ALA A 229 26.65 -0.89 -5.59
CA ALA A 229 27.93 -0.62 -6.23
C ALA A 229 29.11 -0.46 -5.26
N HIS A 230 28.84 -0.18 -3.98
CA HIS A 230 29.87 0.11 -2.98
C HIS A 230 29.80 -0.84 -1.76
N PRO A 231 30.08 -2.15 -1.94
CA PRO A 231 29.98 -3.15 -0.88
C PRO A 231 31.01 -2.96 0.25
N ASP A 232 32.10 -2.24 0.00
CA ASP A 232 33.13 -1.86 0.97
C ASP A 232 32.72 -0.68 1.85
N LYS A 233 31.76 0.14 1.40
CA LYS A 233 31.29 1.35 2.11
C LYS A 233 29.96 1.14 2.81
N TYR A 234 29.03 0.41 2.19
CA TYR A 234 27.64 0.35 2.64
C TYR A 234 27.21 -1.05 3.03
N GLY A 235 26.71 -1.18 4.25
CA GLY A 235 26.20 -2.42 4.83
C GLY A 235 24.82 -2.22 5.44
N TRP A 236 24.40 -3.21 6.24
CA TRP A 236 23.14 -3.12 6.98
C TRP A 236 23.14 -1.92 7.94
N ASP A 237 24.16 -1.84 8.79
CA ASP A 237 24.19 -0.93 9.93
C ASP A 237 24.18 0.55 9.53
N ASN A 238 24.78 0.92 8.40
CA ASN A 238 24.92 2.31 7.98
C ASN A 238 24.03 2.74 6.80
N ALA A 239 23.24 1.84 6.22
CA ALA A 239 22.33 2.17 5.11
C ALA A 239 20.88 1.75 5.37
N TRP A 240 20.66 0.62 6.04
CA TRP A 240 19.32 0.08 6.30
C TRP A 240 18.82 0.39 7.71
N CYS A 241 19.72 0.61 8.67
CA CYS A 241 19.41 0.96 10.06
C CYS A 241 19.63 2.45 10.38
N VAL A 242 19.49 3.32 9.38
CA VAL A 242 19.65 4.77 9.53
C VAL A 242 18.42 5.50 9.03
N LYS A 243 18.15 6.69 9.57
CA LYS A 243 17.07 7.55 9.06
C LYS A 243 17.40 8.10 7.67
N MET A 244 18.62 8.62 7.51
CA MET A 244 19.10 9.28 6.29
C MET A 244 20.21 8.46 5.64
N LEU A 245 20.20 8.37 4.31
CA LEU A 245 21.22 7.66 3.56
C LEU A 245 22.56 8.41 3.64
N PRO A 246 23.70 7.72 3.85
CA PRO A 246 24.98 8.37 4.10
C PRO A 246 25.60 9.04 2.85
N TRP A 247 25.14 8.70 1.64
CA TRP A 247 25.64 9.27 0.38
C TRP A 247 24.80 10.43 -0.17
N LYS A 248 23.60 10.67 0.38
CA LYS A 248 22.68 11.65 -0.17
C LYS A 248 21.90 12.35 0.94
N ALA A 249 22.36 13.56 1.27
CA ALA A 249 21.67 14.44 2.19
C ALA A 249 20.22 14.63 1.74
N ASN A 250 19.27 14.55 2.68
CA ASN A 250 17.82 14.67 2.44
C ASN A 250 17.15 13.48 1.73
N THR A 251 17.81 12.33 1.62
CA THR A 251 17.20 11.07 1.19
C THR A 251 17.18 10.09 2.34
N SER A 252 16.03 9.50 2.63
CA SER A 252 15.81 8.61 3.77
C SER A 252 15.78 7.13 3.36
N VAL A 253 15.87 6.23 4.34
CA VAL A 253 15.90 4.79 4.07
C VAL A 253 14.66 4.27 3.33
N ASN A 254 13.50 4.91 3.46
CA ASN A 254 12.31 4.51 2.70
C ASN A 254 12.52 4.67 1.18
N ASP A 255 13.40 5.56 0.72
CA ASP A 255 13.71 5.71 -0.70
C ASP A 255 14.53 4.52 -1.21
N LEU A 256 15.46 4.03 -0.38
CA LEU A 256 16.19 2.79 -0.62
C LEU A 256 15.25 1.57 -0.60
N MET A 257 14.31 1.51 0.35
CA MET A 257 13.26 0.47 0.40
C MET A 257 12.33 0.53 -0.83
N THR A 258 11.97 1.73 -1.27
CA THR A 258 11.17 1.95 -2.50
C THR A 258 11.91 1.38 -3.70
N GLY A 259 13.19 1.75 -3.86
CA GLY A 259 14.05 1.24 -4.94
C GLY A 259 14.15 -0.29 -4.94
N LEU A 260 14.30 -0.90 -3.77
CA LEU A 260 14.32 -2.36 -3.62
C LEU A 260 13.02 -3.03 -4.09
N VAL A 261 11.86 -2.53 -3.67
CA VAL A 261 10.59 -3.12 -4.07
C VAL A 261 10.33 -2.92 -5.57
N LEU A 262 10.67 -1.76 -6.14
CA LEU A 262 10.56 -1.51 -7.59
C LEU A 262 11.49 -2.41 -8.41
N ARG A 263 12.73 -2.61 -7.95
CA ARG A 263 13.69 -3.55 -8.54
C ARG A 263 13.13 -4.97 -8.58
N LEU A 264 12.60 -5.46 -7.45
CA LEU A 264 12.00 -6.79 -7.35
C LEU A 264 10.73 -6.91 -8.21
N GLN A 265 9.91 -5.86 -8.24
CA GLN A 265 8.73 -5.77 -9.09
C GLN A 265 9.10 -5.94 -10.57
N ARG A 266 10.10 -5.20 -11.06
CA ARG A 266 10.54 -5.30 -12.45
C ARG A 266 11.06 -6.70 -12.79
N GLU A 267 11.84 -7.28 -11.89
CA GLU A 267 12.56 -8.53 -12.17
C GLU A 267 11.73 -9.80 -11.91
N HIS A 268 10.63 -9.73 -11.15
CA HIS A 268 9.92 -10.93 -10.65
C HIS A 268 8.41 -10.96 -10.93
N GLY A 269 7.95 -10.26 -11.96
CA GLY A 269 6.60 -10.42 -12.50
C GLY A 269 5.69 -9.20 -12.45
N GLY A 270 6.27 -7.99 -12.38
CA GLY A 270 5.54 -6.75 -12.49
C GLY A 270 4.52 -6.57 -11.36
N LEU A 271 3.36 -6.00 -11.69
CA LEU A 271 2.29 -5.75 -10.71
C LEU A 271 1.81 -7.02 -9.98
N GLU A 272 1.90 -8.18 -10.61
CA GLU A 272 1.52 -9.44 -9.98
C GLU A 272 2.48 -9.81 -8.83
N PHE A 273 3.77 -9.48 -8.94
CA PHE A 273 4.72 -9.61 -7.83
C PHE A 273 4.29 -8.76 -6.64
N VAL A 274 3.96 -7.48 -6.86
CA VAL A 274 3.50 -6.56 -5.79
C VAL A 274 2.23 -7.11 -5.14
N SER A 275 1.29 -7.58 -5.95
CA SER A 275 0.04 -8.19 -5.46
C SER A 275 0.32 -9.41 -4.58
N ARG A 276 1.24 -10.28 -5.00
CA ARG A 276 1.68 -11.42 -4.19
C ARG A 276 2.39 -10.97 -2.92
N LEU A 277 3.24 -9.95 -2.99
CA LEU A 277 3.98 -9.43 -1.84
C LEU A 277 3.06 -8.92 -0.73
N TYR A 278 2.00 -8.18 -1.07
CA TYR A 278 0.95 -7.76 -0.11
C TYR A 278 0.24 -8.94 0.57
N ARG A 279 0.15 -10.10 -0.11
CA ARG A 279 -0.41 -11.33 0.48
C ARG A 279 0.58 -12.08 1.36
N GLU A 280 1.88 -12.01 1.05
CA GLU A 280 2.91 -12.77 1.79
C GLU A 280 3.41 -12.05 3.04
N ILE A 281 3.51 -10.72 3.05
CA ILE A 281 3.99 -9.95 4.22
C ILE A 281 3.21 -10.29 5.50
N PRO A 282 1.86 -10.30 5.49
CA PRO A 282 1.06 -10.59 6.68
C PRO A 282 1.10 -12.04 7.16
N ARG A 283 1.64 -12.94 6.34
CA ARG A 283 1.80 -14.36 6.68
C ARG A 283 3.10 -14.62 7.43
N GLN A 284 3.96 -13.61 7.56
CA GLN A 284 5.21 -13.72 8.29
C GLN A 284 4.98 -13.55 9.79
N PRO A 285 5.76 -14.23 10.65
CA PRO A 285 5.64 -14.07 12.09
C PRO A 285 5.94 -12.62 12.50
N PRO A 286 5.25 -12.05 13.50
CA PRO A 286 5.58 -10.72 13.97
C PRO A 286 6.99 -10.71 14.59
N PRO A 287 7.79 -9.64 14.42
CA PRO A 287 9.02 -9.46 15.15
C PRO A 287 8.72 -9.34 16.66
N ARG A 288 9.71 -9.66 17.51
CA ARG A 288 9.53 -9.54 18.97
C ARG A 288 9.20 -8.11 19.38
N ASP A 289 9.91 -7.17 18.77
CA ASP A 289 9.77 -5.73 18.97
C ASP A 289 10.44 -5.00 17.78
N ARG A 290 10.37 -3.66 17.77
CA ARG A 290 10.92 -2.82 16.68
C ARG A 290 12.45 -2.86 16.53
N SER A 291 13.18 -3.43 17.49
CA SER A 291 14.63 -3.61 17.44
C SER A 291 15.04 -5.01 16.96
N ASP A 292 14.08 -5.90 16.67
CA ASP A 292 14.34 -7.22 16.10
C ASP A 292 14.61 -7.15 14.59
N TYR A 293 15.75 -6.54 14.25
CA TYR A 293 16.19 -6.34 12.87
C TYR A 293 16.39 -7.65 12.11
N LEU A 294 16.76 -8.74 12.80
CA LEU A 294 16.93 -10.03 12.16
C LEU A 294 15.58 -10.59 11.71
N ALA A 295 14.57 -10.59 12.57
CA ALA A 295 13.23 -11.06 12.19
C ALA A 295 12.63 -10.22 11.07
N ALA A 296 12.74 -8.90 11.14
CA ALA A 296 12.21 -8.01 10.09
C ALA A 296 12.85 -8.28 8.71
N ARG A 297 14.18 -8.46 8.66
CA ARG A 297 14.89 -8.85 7.41
C ARG A 297 14.46 -10.21 6.90
N ASP A 298 14.42 -11.20 7.78
CA ASP A 298 14.02 -12.57 7.47
C ASP A 298 12.59 -12.59 6.90
N ASN A 299 11.69 -11.82 7.49
CA ASN A 299 10.31 -11.72 7.07
C ASN A 299 10.19 -11.06 5.68
N PHE A 300 10.92 -9.97 5.43
CA PHE A 300 10.90 -9.35 4.10
C PHE A 300 11.50 -10.28 3.04
N TYR A 301 12.64 -10.92 3.33
CA TYR A 301 13.25 -11.94 2.45
C TYR A 301 12.26 -13.07 2.14
N ALA A 302 11.59 -13.61 3.15
CA ALA A 302 10.64 -14.70 2.99
C ALA A 302 9.44 -14.25 2.15
N ALA A 303 8.85 -13.10 2.46
CA ALA A 303 7.72 -12.56 1.71
C ALA A 303 8.09 -12.29 0.24
N ALA A 304 9.25 -11.67 -0.02
CA ALA A 304 9.74 -11.40 -1.36
C ALA A 304 10.01 -12.69 -2.16
N SER A 305 10.66 -13.69 -1.55
CA SER A 305 10.97 -14.96 -2.22
C SER A 305 9.69 -15.75 -2.56
N LEU A 306 8.74 -15.81 -1.62
CA LEU A 306 7.46 -16.46 -1.84
C LEU A 306 6.61 -15.72 -2.88
N ALA A 307 6.66 -14.39 -2.90
CA ALA A 307 6.02 -13.56 -3.92
C ALA A 307 6.68 -13.70 -5.30
N ALA A 308 7.99 -13.90 -5.37
CA ALA A 308 8.70 -14.16 -6.62
C ALA A 308 8.55 -15.62 -7.11
N GLY A 309 8.07 -16.53 -6.25
CA GLY A 309 7.99 -17.97 -6.56
C GLY A 309 9.37 -18.65 -6.68
N LYS A 310 10.43 -18.01 -6.18
CA LYS A 310 11.81 -18.51 -6.20
C LYS A 310 12.59 -17.99 -5.00
N ASP A 311 13.64 -18.71 -4.64
CA ASP A 311 14.54 -18.29 -3.57
C ASP A 311 15.37 -17.08 -4.04
N LEU A 312 15.30 -15.98 -3.28
CA LEU A 312 16.09 -14.77 -3.52
C LEU A 312 17.30 -14.67 -2.57
N GLY A 313 17.62 -15.75 -1.84
CA GLY A 313 18.63 -15.73 -0.77
C GLY A 313 19.98 -15.19 -1.22
N ASP A 314 20.45 -15.54 -2.41
CA ASP A 314 21.71 -15.01 -2.96
C ASP A 314 21.67 -13.49 -3.18
N PHE A 315 20.55 -12.96 -3.68
CA PHE A 315 20.39 -11.51 -3.85
C PHE A 315 20.40 -10.79 -2.49
N PHE A 316 19.69 -11.31 -1.49
CA PHE A 316 19.66 -10.70 -0.16
C PHE A 316 21.00 -10.83 0.60
N THR A 317 21.66 -11.98 0.52
CA THR A 317 22.88 -12.26 1.30
C THR A 317 24.15 -11.76 0.64
N LYS A 318 24.31 -11.93 -0.68
CA LYS A 318 25.51 -11.50 -1.42
C LYS A 318 25.34 -10.10 -1.99
N GLY A 319 24.16 -9.82 -2.56
CA GLY A 319 23.83 -8.50 -3.11
C GLY A 319 23.60 -7.49 -2.00
N LEU A 320 22.55 -7.69 -1.21
CA LEU A 320 22.18 -6.75 -0.14
C LEU A 320 22.98 -6.92 1.15
N ARG A 321 23.82 -7.95 1.27
CA ARG A 321 24.67 -8.18 2.45
C ARG A 321 23.85 -8.32 3.74
N TRP A 322 22.60 -8.76 3.63
CA TRP A 322 21.74 -9.03 4.77
C TRP A 322 22.08 -10.40 5.36
N ARG A 323 22.20 -10.45 6.69
CA ARG A 323 22.28 -11.72 7.42
C ARG A 323 20.87 -12.28 7.53
N LEU A 324 20.67 -13.49 7.01
CA LEU A 324 19.43 -14.24 7.11
C LEU A 324 19.59 -15.42 8.08
N SER A 325 18.55 -15.77 8.82
CA SER A 325 18.60 -17.00 9.62
C SER A 325 18.46 -18.23 8.73
N LYS A 326 19.22 -19.29 9.07
CA LYS A 326 19.11 -20.59 8.40
C LYS A 326 17.69 -21.15 8.50
N ALA A 327 17.03 -20.97 9.65
CA ALA A 327 15.67 -21.46 9.88
C ALA A 327 14.66 -20.82 8.90
N THR A 328 14.74 -19.51 8.68
CA THR A 328 13.88 -18.82 7.71
C THR A 328 14.18 -19.28 6.28
N HIS A 329 15.46 -19.39 5.90
CA HIS A 329 15.84 -19.88 4.57
C HIS A 329 15.30 -21.29 4.29
N ASP A 330 15.51 -22.23 5.22
CA ASP A 330 15.00 -23.60 5.11
C ASP A 330 13.47 -23.64 5.00
N ARG A 331 12.76 -22.81 5.77
CA ARG A 331 11.30 -22.66 5.70
C ARG A 331 10.84 -22.20 4.31
N VAL A 332 11.48 -21.16 3.77
CA VAL A 332 11.16 -20.62 2.43
C VAL A 332 11.37 -21.69 1.36
N LEU A 333 12.50 -22.41 1.39
CA LEU A 333 12.78 -23.48 0.44
C LEU A 333 11.73 -24.61 0.51
N LYS A 334 11.33 -25.00 1.72
CA LYS A 334 10.28 -26.00 1.93
C LYS A 334 8.95 -25.54 1.32
N GLU A 335 8.56 -24.29 1.58
CA GLU A 335 7.29 -23.75 1.09
C GLU A 335 7.27 -23.56 -0.43
N LEU A 336 8.37 -23.08 -1.04
CA LEU A 336 8.51 -22.99 -2.48
C LEU A 336 8.39 -24.37 -3.16
N ARG A 337 8.99 -25.41 -2.59
CA ARG A 337 8.85 -26.80 -3.08
C ARG A 337 7.40 -27.26 -3.00
N ALA A 338 6.71 -27.01 -1.88
CA ALA A 338 5.30 -27.38 -1.71
C ALA A 338 4.38 -26.68 -2.71
N ARG A 339 4.61 -25.40 -3.02
CA ARG A 339 3.82 -24.65 -4.02
C ARG A 339 4.02 -25.17 -5.45
N ARG A 340 5.20 -25.70 -5.76
CA ARG A 340 5.51 -26.30 -7.08
C ARG A 340 4.85 -27.66 -7.28
N THR A 341 4.70 -28.44 -6.22
CA THR A 341 4.10 -29.78 -6.27
C THR A 341 2.60 -29.79 -6.06
N ALA A 342 2.01 -28.70 -5.54
CA ALA A 342 0.58 -28.56 -5.38
C ALA A 342 -0.14 -28.70 -6.75
N PRO A 343 -1.12 -29.61 -6.90
CA PRO A 343 -1.86 -29.74 -8.15
C PRO A 343 -2.52 -28.39 -8.46
N ARG A 344 -2.24 -27.87 -9.66
CA ARG A 344 -2.93 -26.68 -10.17
C ARG A 344 -4.43 -27.00 -10.16
N ARG A 345 -5.17 -26.43 -9.21
CA ARG A 345 -6.64 -26.49 -9.23
C ARG A 345 -7.06 -25.92 -10.58
N ARG A 346 -7.48 -26.79 -11.50
CA ARG A 346 -8.09 -26.38 -12.76
C ARG A 346 -9.34 -25.60 -12.37
N GLY A 347 -9.31 -24.28 -12.56
CA GLY A 347 -10.47 -23.43 -12.34
C GLY A 347 -11.62 -23.97 -13.18
N LYS A 348 -12.75 -24.24 -12.53
CA LYS A 348 -14.04 -24.40 -13.19
C LYS A 348 -14.63 -23.03 -13.44
#